data_AF-G0EHY1-F1
#
_entry.id   AF-G0EHY1-F1
#
_cell.length_a   1.000
_cell.length_b   1.000
_cell.length_c   1.000
_cell.angle_alpha   90.00
_cell.angle_beta   90.00
_cell.angle_gamma   90.00
#
_symmetry.space_group_name_H-M   'P 1'
#
loop_
_entity.id
_entity.type
_entity.pdbx_description
1 polymer ?
#
loop_
_entity_poly.entity_id
_entity_poly.type
_entity_poly.pdbx_seq_one_letter_code
_entity_poly.pdbx_strand_id
1 'polypeptide(L)'
;MLVKEFSGKSEKEAVSKALEELNLTEDQVRIEVIDRGKQKILGFGEESPTIIRVYYEEISTNLGEFQSIVSNILKYMGVEAEVTAKEESEKRIYINISTEDSGVLIGKKGATLEALQFIISLIASKKFNDDTERHIILDVDGYRERREETLKHIARQAAQQAKKTRRVVALDPMSPYERRIIHLELQNDNDVETKSDGEPPYRSVKVYSKRKGGYNNKRYNDRGGYNKSYYRNR
;
A
#
# COMPACT_ATOMS: atom_id res chain seq x y z
N MET A 1 -7.94 3.31 20.29
CA MET A 1 -8.11 4.16 21.48
C MET A 1 -7.02 3.84 22.48
N LEU A 2 -6.09 4.76 22.67
CA LEU A 2 -5.01 4.68 23.66
C LEU A 2 -5.51 5.24 24.99
N VAL A 3 -4.87 4.81 26.07
CA VAL A 3 -5.20 5.23 27.43
C VAL A 3 -3.94 5.66 28.16
N LYS A 4 -3.98 6.82 28.81
CA LYS A 4 -2.88 7.30 29.64
C LYS A 4 -3.43 8.04 30.86
N GLU A 5 -2.79 7.85 32.00
CA GLU A 5 -3.17 8.48 33.25
C GLU A 5 -2.29 9.71 33.52
N PHE A 6 -2.93 10.78 33.97
CA PHE A 6 -2.27 12.04 34.29
C PHE A 6 -2.67 12.50 35.69
N SER A 7 -1.74 13.17 36.37
CA SER A 7 -1.95 13.69 37.72
C SER A 7 -1.66 15.19 37.80
N GLY A 8 -2.47 15.89 38.60
CA GLY A 8 -2.37 17.32 38.87
C GLY A 8 -2.96 17.68 40.24
N LYS A 9 -2.82 18.93 40.71
CA LYS A 9 -3.39 19.38 42.00
C LYS A 9 -4.90 19.68 41.91
N SER A 10 -5.42 19.74 40.70
CA SER A 10 -6.84 19.88 40.38
C SER A 10 -7.15 19.17 39.07
N GLU A 11 -8.44 18.91 38.81
CA GLU A 11 -8.92 18.35 37.54
C GLU A 11 -8.45 19.19 36.36
N LYS A 12 -8.60 20.52 36.42
CA LYS A 12 -8.16 21.44 35.36
C LYS A 12 -6.66 21.34 35.07
N GLU A 13 -5.83 21.22 36.11
CA GLU A 13 -4.38 21.11 35.95
C GLU A 13 -4.00 19.76 35.32
N ALA A 14 -4.65 18.68 35.77
CA ALA A 14 -4.42 17.35 35.20
C ALA A 14 -4.85 17.29 33.72
N VAL A 15 -5.97 17.92 33.36
CA VAL A 15 -6.45 18.02 31.97
C VAL A 15 -5.50 18.87 31.13
N SER A 16 -5.13 20.07 31.58
CA SER A 16 -4.18 20.93 30.85
C SER A 16 -2.87 20.23 30.58
N LYS A 17 -2.31 19.54 31.59
CA LYS A 17 -1.08 18.76 31.46
C LYS A 17 -1.22 17.61 30.46
N ALA A 18 -2.38 16.93 30.45
CA ALA A 18 -2.64 15.87 29.49
C ALA A 18 -2.75 16.39 28.06
N LEU A 19 -3.45 17.51 27.84
CA LEU A 19 -3.59 18.12 26.52
C LEU A 19 -2.26 18.66 25.99
N GLU A 20 -1.44 19.28 26.84
CA GLU A 20 -0.10 19.76 26.49
C GLU A 20 0.84 18.60 26.14
N GLU A 21 0.88 17.54 26.97
CA GLU A 21 1.79 16.41 26.73
C GLU A 21 1.38 15.57 25.52
N LEU A 22 0.08 15.47 25.24
CA LEU A 22 -0.45 14.74 24.08
C LEU A 22 -0.55 15.61 22.83
N ASN A 23 -0.42 16.94 22.95
CA ASN A 23 -0.65 17.91 21.87
C ASN A 23 -2.03 17.73 21.20
N LEU A 24 -3.07 17.58 22.02
CA LEU A 24 -4.46 17.38 21.60
C LEU A 24 -5.38 18.45 22.21
N THR A 25 -6.59 18.60 21.66
CA THR A 25 -7.65 19.49 22.17
C THR A 25 -8.73 18.71 22.95
N GLU A 26 -9.53 19.40 23.78
CA GLU A 26 -10.54 18.78 24.66
C GLU A 26 -11.59 17.94 23.90
N ASP A 27 -11.90 18.30 22.66
CA ASP A 27 -12.83 17.60 21.78
C ASP A 27 -12.24 16.33 21.14
N GLN A 28 -10.92 16.15 21.19
CA GLN A 28 -10.20 14.99 20.65
C GLN A 28 -9.97 13.88 21.68
N VAL A 29 -10.39 14.11 22.94
CA VAL A 29 -10.13 13.20 24.05
C VAL A 29 -11.40 12.93 24.85
N ARG A 30 -11.53 11.72 25.38
CA ARG A 30 -12.50 11.39 26.43
C ARG A 30 -11.78 11.31 27.76
N ILE A 31 -12.22 12.09 28.73
CA ILE A 31 -11.58 12.19 30.04
C ILE A 31 -12.48 11.54 31.08
N GLU A 32 -11.88 10.67 31.90
CA GLU A 32 -12.52 10.09 33.08
C GLU A 32 -11.74 10.49 34.32
N VAL A 33 -12.43 11.07 35.31
CA VAL A 33 -11.82 11.40 36.60
C VAL A 33 -11.81 10.14 37.46
N ILE A 34 -10.62 9.63 37.78
CA ILE A 34 -10.43 8.41 38.58
C ILE A 34 -10.43 8.75 40.07
N ASP A 35 -9.70 9.81 40.45
CA ASP A 35 -9.64 10.31 41.81
C ASP A 35 -9.59 11.84 41.78
N ARG A 36 -10.44 12.51 42.57
CA ARG A 36 -10.44 13.98 42.67
C ARG A 36 -9.32 14.52 43.54
N GLY A 37 -8.63 13.66 44.30
CA GLY A 37 -7.61 14.09 45.24
C GLY A 37 -8.19 14.89 46.41
N LYS A 38 -7.33 15.24 47.35
CA LYS A 38 -7.68 16.04 48.54
C LYS A 38 -6.74 17.23 48.61
N GLN A 39 -7.31 18.42 48.80
CA GLN A 39 -6.53 19.64 49.02
C GLN A 39 -6.38 19.93 50.50
N LYS A 40 -5.22 20.49 50.89
CA LYS A 40 -5.00 20.99 52.24
C LYS A 40 -5.89 22.18 52.51
N ILE A 41 -6.58 22.15 53.64
CA ILE A 41 -7.37 23.27 54.14
C ILE A 41 -6.59 23.88 55.29
N LEU A 42 -6.10 25.12 55.13
CA LEU A 42 -5.32 25.84 56.15
C LEU A 42 -4.04 25.12 56.65
N GLY A 43 -3.39 24.31 55.80
CA GLY A 43 -2.16 23.60 56.16
C GLY A 43 -2.38 22.30 56.96
N PHE A 44 -3.64 21.92 57.18
CA PHE A 44 -4.03 20.68 57.82
C PHE A 44 -4.64 19.73 56.78
N GLY A 45 -4.27 18.45 56.86
CA GLY A 45 -4.76 17.39 55.99
C GLY A 45 -3.70 16.79 55.07
N GLU A 46 -3.99 15.58 54.60
CA GLU A 46 -3.19 14.85 53.63
C GLU A 46 -3.53 15.33 52.22
N GLU A 47 -2.50 15.70 51.45
CA GLU A 47 -2.64 16.18 50.07
C GLU A 47 -2.49 14.98 49.14
N SER A 48 -3.49 14.76 48.28
CA SER A 48 -3.41 13.75 47.23
C SER A 48 -3.74 14.37 45.87
N PRO A 49 -3.03 13.99 44.81
CA PRO A 49 -3.25 14.55 43.49
C PRO A 49 -4.59 14.09 42.91
N THR A 50 -5.19 14.93 42.08
CA THR A 50 -6.27 14.53 41.17
C THR A 50 -5.67 13.64 40.07
N ILE A 51 -6.25 12.46 39.85
CA ILE A 51 -5.85 11.53 38.80
C ILE A 51 -6.97 11.45 37.77
N ILE A 52 -6.61 11.71 36.51
CA ILE A 52 -7.49 11.53 35.36
C ILE A 52 -6.96 10.43 34.46
N ARG A 53 -7.88 9.76 33.77
CA ARG A 53 -7.58 8.83 32.70
C ARG A 53 -8.08 9.44 31.40
N VAL A 54 -7.16 9.62 30.47
CA VAL A 54 -7.44 10.21 29.16
C VAL A 54 -7.45 9.09 28.13
N TYR A 55 -8.59 8.95 27.47
CA TYR A 55 -8.77 8.11 26.31
C TYR A 55 -8.67 8.98 25.08
N TYR A 56 -7.79 8.65 24.17
CA TYR A 56 -7.61 9.39 22.93
C TYR A 56 -7.44 8.42 21.78
N GLU A 57 -7.85 8.87 20.60
CA GLU A 57 -7.45 8.21 19.37
C GLU A 57 -6.15 8.89 18.91
N GLU A 58 -5.20 8.10 18.41
CA GLU A 58 -4.01 8.67 17.79
C GLU A 58 -4.42 9.22 16.42
N ILE A 59 -5.18 10.32 16.43
CA ILE A 59 -5.57 11.06 15.23
C ILE A 59 -4.55 12.17 15.04
N SER A 60 -3.39 11.79 14.55
CA SER A 60 -2.74 12.64 13.57
C SER A 60 -2.61 11.79 12.31
N THR A 61 -3.54 11.96 11.38
CA THR A 61 -3.27 11.54 10.02
C THR A 61 -2.05 12.34 9.60
N ASN A 62 -0.87 11.71 9.64
CA ASN A 62 0.42 12.35 9.38
C ASN A 62 0.58 12.67 7.89
N LEU A 63 -0.51 13.02 7.18
CA LEU A 63 -0.57 13.28 5.74
C LEU A 63 0.50 14.30 5.33
N GLY A 64 0.68 15.37 6.11
CA GLY A 64 1.74 16.34 5.88
C GLY A 64 3.14 15.75 5.98
N GLU A 65 3.36 14.77 6.87
CA GLU A 65 4.64 14.07 6.96
C GLU A 65 4.84 13.08 5.81
N PHE A 66 3.80 12.35 5.39
CA PHE A 66 3.84 11.49 4.20
C PHE A 66 4.17 12.31 2.96
N GLN A 67 3.49 13.44 2.76
CA GLN A 67 3.78 14.39 1.71
C GLN A 67 5.23 14.87 1.78
N SER A 68 5.72 15.20 2.97
CA SER A 68 7.10 15.66 3.17
C SER A 68 8.14 14.58 2.83
N ILE A 69 7.90 13.33 3.22
CA ILE A 69 8.79 12.20 2.89
C ILE A 69 8.89 12.05 1.38
N VAL A 70 7.75 11.99 0.69
CA VAL A 70 7.71 11.81 -0.76
C VAL A 70 8.33 13.01 -1.47
N SER A 71 7.97 14.24 -1.08
CA SER A 71 8.51 15.47 -1.65
C SER A 71 10.04 15.55 -1.50
N ASN A 72 10.58 15.15 -0.35
CA ASN A 72 12.03 15.11 -0.13
C ASN A 72 12.72 14.10 -1.05
N ILE A 73 12.15 12.90 -1.23
CA ILE A 73 12.71 11.88 -2.14
C ILE A 73 12.71 12.42 -3.57
N LEU A 74 11.60 12.99 -4.03
CA LEU A 74 11.49 13.56 -5.38
C LEU A 74 12.50 14.70 -5.61
N LYS A 75 12.70 15.56 -4.60
CA LYS A 75 13.72 16.60 -4.63
C LYS A 75 15.13 16.03 -4.78
N TYR A 76 15.50 14.97 -4.05
CA TYR A 76 16.80 14.32 -4.20
C TYR A 76 16.97 13.62 -5.57
N MET A 77 15.87 13.20 -6.18
CA MET A 77 15.87 12.67 -7.55
C MET A 77 15.94 13.76 -8.62
N GLY A 78 15.82 15.03 -8.24
CA GLY A 78 15.80 16.16 -9.18
C GLY A 78 14.50 16.27 -9.97
N VAL A 79 13.39 15.73 -9.44
CA VAL A 79 12.07 15.76 -10.09
C VAL A 79 11.21 16.84 -9.45
N GLU A 80 10.71 17.76 -10.27
CA GLU A 80 9.74 18.77 -9.86
C GLU A 80 8.33 18.18 -9.91
N ALA A 81 7.64 18.14 -8.77
CA ALA A 81 6.34 17.50 -8.65
C ALA A 81 5.49 18.09 -7.53
N GLU A 82 4.18 18.07 -7.75
CA GLU A 82 3.18 18.35 -6.72
C GLU A 82 2.75 17.02 -6.07
N VAL A 83 2.83 16.95 -4.74
CA VAL A 83 2.45 15.76 -3.96
C VAL A 83 1.20 16.07 -3.16
N THR A 84 0.15 15.27 -3.37
CA THR A 84 -1.08 15.32 -2.59
C THR A 84 -1.27 13.99 -1.86
N ALA A 85 -1.83 14.04 -0.65
CA ALA A 85 -2.08 12.86 0.15
C ALA A 85 -3.50 12.94 0.69
N LYS A 86 -4.21 11.82 0.63
CA LYS A 86 -5.59 11.67 1.06
C LYS A 86 -5.72 10.39 1.87
N GLU A 87 -6.49 10.46 2.93
CA GLU A 87 -6.91 9.28 3.67
C GLU A 87 -8.15 8.69 2.97
N GLU A 88 -8.04 7.48 2.43
CA GLU A 88 -9.16 6.77 1.81
C GLU A 88 -9.94 5.94 2.83
N SER A 89 -9.26 5.48 3.89
CA SER A 89 -9.86 4.84 5.06
C SER A 89 -8.88 4.93 6.25
N GLU A 90 -9.33 4.54 7.45
CA GLU A 90 -8.52 4.54 8.70
C GLU A 90 -7.13 3.88 8.55
N LYS A 91 -6.97 2.96 7.59
CA LYS A 91 -5.70 2.25 7.32
C LYS A 91 -5.20 2.42 5.89
N ARG A 92 -5.76 3.33 5.08
CA ARG A 92 -5.33 3.51 3.68
C ARG A 92 -5.04 4.96 3.37
N ILE A 93 -3.80 5.20 2.96
CA ILE A 93 -3.32 6.52 2.57
C ILE A 93 -2.99 6.46 1.08
N TYR A 94 -3.66 7.28 0.30
CA TYR A 94 -3.40 7.45 -1.11
C TYR A 94 -2.57 8.72 -1.33
N ILE A 95 -1.42 8.55 -1.99
CA ILE A 95 -0.51 9.64 -2.33
C ILE A 95 -0.46 9.74 -3.85
N ASN A 96 -0.86 10.89 -4.39
CA ASN A 96 -0.76 11.20 -5.80
C ASN A 96 0.37 12.18 -6.06
N ILE A 97 1.22 11.85 -7.02
CA ILE A 97 2.28 12.69 -7.54
C ILE A 97 1.86 13.21 -8.91
N SER A 98 1.87 14.53 -9.09
CA SER A 98 1.64 15.21 -10.37
C SER A 98 2.94 15.85 -10.84
N THR A 99 3.40 15.51 -12.05
CA THR A 99 4.69 15.99 -12.58
C THR A 99 4.75 15.90 -14.11
N GLU A 100 5.49 16.82 -14.73
CA GLU A 100 5.81 16.73 -16.16
C GLU A 100 6.75 15.55 -16.46
N ASP A 101 7.59 15.15 -15.51
CA ASP A 101 8.58 14.06 -15.63
C ASP A 101 8.04 12.70 -15.17
N SER A 102 6.73 12.47 -15.32
CA SER A 102 6.04 11.25 -14.84
C SER A 102 6.68 9.95 -15.31
N GLY A 103 7.27 9.94 -16.51
CA GLY A 103 7.97 8.77 -17.07
C GLY A 103 9.14 8.26 -16.21
N VAL A 104 9.87 9.15 -15.54
CA VAL A 104 10.99 8.77 -14.65
C VAL A 104 10.47 8.05 -13.41
N LEU A 105 9.38 8.57 -12.82
CA LEU A 105 8.77 8.02 -11.61
C LEU A 105 8.02 6.72 -11.86
N ILE A 106 7.39 6.58 -13.03
CA ILE A 106 6.71 5.34 -13.44
C ILE A 106 7.75 4.26 -13.76
N GLY A 107 8.75 4.59 -14.58
CA GLY A 107 9.74 3.63 -15.07
C GLY A 107 9.13 2.55 -15.96
N LYS A 108 9.93 1.53 -16.32
CA LYS A 108 9.50 0.48 -17.24
C LYS A 108 8.37 -0.34 -16.62
N LYS A 109 7.16 -0.27 -17.21
CA LYS A 109 5.96 -0.97 -16.75
C LYS A 109 5.59 -0.68 -15.28
N GLY A 110 5.98 0.48 -14.73
CA GLY A 110 5.67 0.84 -13.34
C GLY A 110 6.70 0.36 -12.31
N ALA A 111 7.81 -0.25 -12.74
CA ALA A 111 8.80 -0.83 -11.82
C ALA A 111 9.41 0.20 -10.85
N THR A 112 9.63 1.45 -11.30
CA THR A 112 10.16 2.51 -10.45
C THR A 112 9.12 2.95 -9.43
N LEU A 113 7.86 3.10 -9.86
CA LEU A 113 6.75 3.46 -8.97
C LEU A 113 6.57 2.43 -7.85
N GLU A 114 6.63 1.14 -8.18
CA GLU A 114 6.56 0.06 -7.19
C GLU A 114 7.75 0.09 -6.22
N ALA A 115 8.97 0.35 -6.71
CA ALA A 115 10.15 0.46 -5.86
C ALA A 115 10.06 1.67 -4.92
N LEU A 116 9.60 2.83 -5.42
CA LEU A 116 9.35 4.02 -4.61
C LEU A 116 8.31 3.76 -3.54
N GLN A 117 7.17 3.16 -3.91
CA GLN A 117 6.13 2.79 -2.96
C GLN A 117 6.66 1.89 -1.84
N PHE A 118 7.49 0.90 -2.19
CA PHE A 118 8.10 0.00 -1.21
C PHE A 118 9.00 0.75 -0.23
N ILE A 119 9.90 1.61 -0.73
CA ILE A 119 10.81 2.38 0.11
C ILE A 119 10.03 3.35 1.01
N ILE A 120 9.04 4.05 0.46
CA ILE A 120 8.19 4.99 1.22
C ILE A 120 7.42 4.24 2.31
N SER A 121 6.85 3.07 2.00
CA SER A 121 6.19 2.20 2.98
C SER A 121 7.11 1.78 4.11
N LEU A 122 8.37 1.42 3.81
CA LEU A 122 9.35 1.06 4.85
C LEU A 122 9.73 2.25 5.73
N ILE A 123 9.97 3.43 5.14
CA ILE A 123 10.31 4.65 5.88
C ILE A 123 9.15 5.03 6.81
N ALA A 124 7.93 5.02 6.29
CA ALA A 124 6.73 5.33 7.05
C ALA A 124 6.51 4.34 8.19
N SER A 125 6.56 3.03 7.91
CA SER A 125 6.39 1.98 8.93
C SER A 125 7.39 2.17 10.09
N LYS A 126 8.65 2.48 9.77
CA LYS A 126 9.68 2.75 10.79
C LYS A 126 9.43 4.06 11.56
N LYS A 127 9.00 5.13 10.88
CA LYS A 127 8.87 6.47 11.48
C LYS A 127 7.67 6.58 12.41
N PHE A 128 6.54 6.02 12.00
CA PHE A 128 5.29 6.13 12.75
C PHE A 128 5.15 5.06 13.82
N ASN A 129 6.10 4.13 13.91
CA ASN A 129 6.14 3.05 14.90
C ASN A 129 4.77 2.34 15.04
N ASP A 130 4.09 2.27 13.91
CA ASP A 130 2.65 2.13 13.84
C ASP A 130 2.35 0.63 13.72
N ASP A 131 1.89 0.03 14.82
CA ASP A 131 1.20 -1.26 14.76
C ASP A 131 -0.12 -1.14 13.96
N THR A 132 -0.54 0.08 13.61
CA THR A 132 -1.60 0.28 12.61
C THR A 132 -1.03 -0.03 11.23
N GLU A 133 -1.52 -1.12 10.63
CA GLU A 133 -1.20 -1.62 9.29
C GLU A 133 -1.59 -0.61 8.17
N ARG A 134 -1.10 0.64 8.23
CA ARG A 134 -1.42 1.69 7.26
C ARG A 134 -0.82 1.35 5.91
N HIS A 135 -1.68 1.06 4.94
CA HIS A 135 -1.32 0.75 3.58
C HIS A 135 -1.20 2.05 2.77
N ILE A 136 0.04 2.34 2.34
CA ILE A 136 0.33 3.48 1.47
C ILE A 136 0.20 3.03 0.02
N ILE A 137 -0.59 3.77 -0.76
CA ILE A 137 -0.73 3.61 -2.19
C ILE A 137 -0.12 4.84 -2.85
N LEU A 138 0.91 4.63 -3.67
CA LEU A 138 1.55 5.68 -4.44
C LEU A 138 1.09 5.61 -5.89
N ASP A 139 0.66 6.74 -6.45
CA ASP A 139 0.26 6.85 -7.84
C ASP A 139 0.87 8.09 -8.50
N VAL A 140 1.00 8.04 -9.82
CA VAL A 140 1.56 9.11 -10.64
C VAL A 140 0.56 9.39 -11.76
N ASP A 141 -0.14 10.52 -11.67
CA ASP A 141 -1.11 10.99 -12.66
C ASP A 141 -2.13 9.93 -13.11
N GLY A 142 -2.60 9.06 -12.21
CA GLY A 142 -3.54 7.98 -12.54
C GLY A 142 -2.93 6.83 -13.37
N TYR A 143 -1.61 6.65 -13.31
CA TYR A 143 -0.92 5.58 -14.04
C TYR A 143 -1.47 4.19 -13.70
N ARG A 144 -1.80 3.93 -12.43
CA ARG A 144 -2.28 2.60 -11.99
C ARG A 144 -3.56 2.19 -12.72
N GLU A 145 -4.54 3.07 -12.80
CA GLU A 145 -5.80 2.83 -13.51
C GLU A 145 -5.56 2.62 -15.01
N ARG A 146 -4.81 3.53 -15.65
CA ARG A 146 -4.47 3.41 -17.08
C ARG A 146 -3.74 2.10 -17.40
N ARG A 147 -2.86 1.67 -16.50
CA ARG A 147 -2.10 0.41 -16.63
C ARG A 147 -3.01 -0.80 -16.51
N GLU A 148 -3.94 -0.80 -15.57
CA GLU A 148 -4.93 -1.86 -15.42
C GLU A 148 -5.78 -2.02 -16.70
N GLU A 149 -6.31 -0.91 -17.22
CA GLU A 149 -7.09 -0.93 -18.46
C GLU A 149 -6.28 -1.43 -19.67
N THR A 150 -5.01 -1.04 -19.74
CA THR A 150 -4.08 -1.56 -20.77
C THR A 150 -3.92 -3.08 -20.66
N LEU A 151 -3.79 -3.62 -19.44
CA LEU A 151 -3.66 -5.06 -19.21
C LEU A 151 -4.94 -5.82 -19.57
N LYS A 152 -6.11 -5.28 -19.22
CA LYS A 152 -7.41 -5.84 -19.64
C LYS A 152 -7.52 -5.86 -21.16
N HIS A 153 -7.11 -4.79 -21.83
CA HIS A 153 -7.09 -4.74 -23.29
C HIS A 153 -6.17 -5.81 -23.90
N ILE A 154 -4.94 -5.92 -23.40
CA ILE A 154 -3.98 -6.97 -23.83
C ILE A 154 -4.56 -8.36 -23.64
N ALA A 155 -5.23 -8.61 -22.50
CA ALA A 155 -5.87 -9.89 -22.22
C ALA A 155 -6.94 -10.24 -23.27
N ARG A 156 -7.84 -9.29 -23.57
CA ARG A 156 -8.88 -9.45 -24.59
C ARG A 156 -8.29 -9.72 -25.97
N GLN A 157 -7.26 -8.99 -26.37
CA GLN A 157 -6.58 -9.20 -27.65
C GLN A 157 -5.94 -10.59 -27.73
N ALA A 158 -5.23 -11.01 -26.69
CA ALA A 158 -4.60 -12.32 -26.63
C ALA A 158 -5.63 -13.45 -26.67
N ALA A 159 -6.78 -13.30 -25.99
CA ALA A 159 -7.88 -14.25 -26.06
C ALA A 159 -8.46 -14.35 -27.47
N GLN A 160 -8.73 -13.24 -28.14
CA GLN A 160 -9.21 -13.23 -29.52
C GLN A 160 -8.21 -13.90 -30.48
N GLN A 161 -6.92 -13.61 -30.33
CA GLN A 161 -5.88 -14.22 -31.14
C GLN A 161 -5.76 -15.73 -30.87
N ALA A 162 -5.83 -16.17 -29.62
CA ALA A 162 -5.82 -17.58 -29.26
C ALA A 162 -7.03 -18.31 -29.86
N LYS A 163 -8.23 -17.74 -29.79
CA LYS A 163 -9.45 -18.30 -30.40
C LYS A 163 -9.34 -18.41 -31.93
N LYS A 164 -8.87 -17.34 -32.58
CA LYS A 164 -8.74 -17.27 -34.05
C LYS A 164 -7.70 -18.25 -34.59
N THR A 165 -6.51 -18.26 -33.98
CA THR A 165 -5.37 -19.05 -34.45
C THR A 165 -5.38 -20.49 -33.93
N ARG A 166 -6.14 -20.74 -32.86
CA ARG A 166 -6.10 -21.99 -32.07
C ARG A 166 -4.70 -22.31 -31.54
N ARG A 167 -3.80 -21.33 -31.46
CA ARG A 167 -2.45 -21.44 -30.91
C ARG A 167 -2.36 -20.75 -29.56
N VAL A 168 -1.40 -21.18 -28.75
CA VAL A 168 -1.08 -20.55 -27.47
C VAL A 168 -0.49 -19.16 -27.72
N VAL A 169 -1.01 -18.16 -27.02
CA VAL A 169 -0.46 -16.80 -27.00
C VAL A 169 0.25 -16.58 -25.68
N ALA A 170 1.56 -16.35 -25.71
CA ALA A 170 2.34 -15.97 -24.54
C ALA A 170 2.38 -14.45 -24.44
N LEU A 171 2.02 -13.92 -23.27
CA LEU A 171 2.16 -12.51 -22.96
C LEU A 171 3.57 -12.21 -22.43
N ASP A 172 3.90 -10.93 -22.39
CA ASP A 172 5.13 -10.46 -21.75
C ASP A 172 5.21 -10.88 -20.27
N PRO A 173 6.43 -11.00 -19.70
CA PRO A 173 6.61 -11.10 -18.26
C PRO A 173 6.03 -9.89 -17.52
N MET A 174 5.44 -10.15 -16.35
CA MET A 174 4.71 -9.16 -15.56
C MET A 174 4.57 -9.58 -14.10
N SER A 175 4.21 -8.64 -13.22
CA SER A 175 4.11 -8.89 -11.78
C SER A 175 2.97 -9.86 -11.44
N PRO A 176 2.98 -10.53 -10.27
CA PRO A 176 1.86 -11.37 -9.83
C PRO A 176 0.51 -10.65 -9.84
N TYR A 177 0.49 -9.36 -9.49
CA TYR A 177 -0.71 -8.53 -9.52
C TYR A 177 -1.22 -8.33 -10.96
N GLU A 178 -0.33 -8.00 -11.90
CA GLU A 178 -0.69 -7.85 -13.32
C GLU A 178 -1.20 -9.17 -13.93
N ARG A 179 -0.58 -10.32 -13.58
CA ARG A 179 -1.08 -11.65 -14.00
C ARG A 179 -2.48 -11.91 -13.47
N ARG A 180 -2.77 -11.52 -12.22
CA ARG A 180 -4.10 -11.66 -11.63
C ARG A 180 -5.14 -10.85 -12.40
N ILE A 181 -4.82 -9.63 -12.83
CA ILE A 181 -5.73 -8.81 -13.66
C ILE A 181 -6.12 -9.57 -14.93
N ILE A 182 -5.16 -10.16 -15.65
CA ILE A 182 -5.43 -10.93 -16.87
C ILE A 182 -6.27 -12.18 -16.57
N HIS A 183 -5.94 -12.91 -15.51
CA HIS A 183 -6.69 -14.09 -15.10
C HIS A 183 -8.15 -13.76 -14.81
N LEU A 184 -8.40 -12.67 -14.08
CA LEU A 184 -9.75 -12.21 -13.76
C LEU A 184 -10.51 -11.72 -14.99
N GLU A 185 -9.86 -10.92 -15.84
CA GLU A 185 -10.47 -10.39 -17.07
C GLU A 185 -10.96 -11.52 -17.98
N LEU A 186 -10.21 -12.63 -18.07
CA LEU A 186 -10.54 -13.77 -18.93
C LEU A 186 -11.27 -14.91 -18.20
N GLN A 187 -11.57 -14.76 -16.90
CA GLN A 187 -12.12 -15.84 -16.07
C GLN A 187 -13.46 -16.36 -16.61
N ASN A 188 -14.31 -15.47 -17.10
CA ASN A 188 -15.66 -15.79 -17.60
C ASN A 188 -15.69 -16.14 -19.09
N ASP A 189 -14.54 -16.15 -19.77
CA ASP A 189 -14.47 -16.52 -21.17
C ASP A 189 -14.41 -18.05 -21.33
N ASN A 190 -15.53 -18.62 -21.76
CA ASN A 190 -15.70 -20.07 -21.92
C ASN A 190 -14.84 -20.67 -23.05
N ASP A 191 -14.26 -19.86 -23.92
CA ASP A 191 -13.49 -20.32 -25.07
C ASP A 191 -11.97 -20.27 -24.86
N VAL A 192 -11.48 -19.70 -23.75
CA VAL A 192 -10.06 -19.65 -23.42
C VAL A 192 -9.74 -20.10 -22.01
N GLU A 193 -8.51 -20.55 -21.79
CA GLU A 193 -7.92 -20.88 -20.50
C GLU A 193 -6.62 -20.09 -20.35
N THR A 194 -6.32 -19.64 -19.14
CA THR A 194 -5.10 -18.89 -18.83
C THR A 194 -4.23 -19.65 -17.85
N LYS A 195 -2.92 -19.74 -18.08
CA LYS A 195 -1.97 -20.29 -17.10
C LYS A 195 -0.75 -19.38 -16.96
N SER A 196 -0.35 -19.16 -15.72
CA SER A 196 0.92 -18.50 -15.44
C SER A 196 2.08 -19.49 -15.58
N ASP A 197 3.11 -19.15 -16.34
CA ASP A 197 4.26 -20.01 -16.65
C ASP A 197 5.60 -19.27 -16.52
N GLY A 198 6.65 -20.02 -16.15
CA GLY A 198 7.99 -19.50 -15.86
C GLY A 198 8.21 -19.05 -14.41
N GLU A 199 9.45 -18.67 -14.11
CA GLU A 199 9.88 -18.18 -12.78
C GLU A 199 10.07 -16.66 -12.76
N PRO A 200 9.81 -15.98 -11.63
CA PRO A 200 10.12 -14.56 -11.48
C PRO A 200 11.61 -14.28 -11.79
N PRO A 201 11.95 -13.17 -12.48
CA PRO A 201 11.10 -12.08 -12.98
C PRO A 201 10.48 -12.35 -14.37
N TYR A 202 10.74 -13.50 -14.98
CA TYR A 202 10.32 -13.83 -16.35
C TYR A 202 8.96 -14.52 -16.44
N ARG A 203 8.27 -14.66 -15.31
CA ARG A 203 6.96 -15.31 -15.23
C ARG A 203 5.92 -14.50 -16.00
N SER A 204 5.15 -15.18 -16.85
CA SER A 204 4.16 -14.59 -17.76
C SER A 204 2.84 -15.36 -17.74
N VAL A 205 1.80 -14.83 -18.38
CA VAL A 205 0.53 -15.55 -18.61
C VAL A 205 0.49 -16.06 -20.05
N LYS A 206 0.16 -17.35 -20.21
CA LYS A 206 -0.17 -17.98 -21.48
C LYS A 206 -1.68 -18.15 -21.61
N VAL A 207 -2.21 -17.76 -22.75
CA VAL A 207 -3.63 -17.88 -23.10
C VAL A 207 -3.80 -19.01 -24.13
N TYR A 208 -4.65 -19.97 -23.80
CA TYR A 208 -4.93 -21.18 -24.56
C TYR A 208 -6.37 -21.14 -25.07
N SER A 209 -6.62 -21.58 -26.31
CA SER A 209 -7.99 -21.83 -26.78
C SER A 209 -8.51 -23.16 -26.22
N LYS A 210 -9.71 -23.14 -25.61
CA LYS A 210 -10.42 -24.34 -25.13
C LYS A 210 -11.06 -25.15 -26.26
N ARG A 211 -11.39 -24.50 -27.38
CA ARG A 211 -12.00 -25.20 -28.53
C ARG A 211 -10.99 -26.15 -29.17
N LYS A 212 -11.40 -27.41 -29.38
CA LYS A 212 -10.58 -28.47 -29.98
C LYS A 212 -10.09 -28.08 -31.38
N GLY A 213 -8.89 -27.52 -31.42
CA GLY A 213 -7.99 -27.55 -32.56
C GLY A 213 -6.67 -28.15 -32.12
N GLY A 214 -6.57 -29.48 -32.16
CA GLY A 214 -5.28 -30.19 -32.25
C GLY A 214 -4.21 -29.95 -31.16
N TYR A 215 -4.55 -29.68 -29.90
CA TYR A 215 -3.54 -29.69 -28.82
C TYR A 215 -3.61 -31.01 -28.03
N ASN A 216 -2.73 -31.95 -28.41
CA ASN A 216 -2.44 -33.18 -27.67
C ASN A 216 -1.64 -32.84 -26.40
N ASN A 217 -2.33 -32.61 -25.29
CA ASN A 217 -1.75 -32.32 -23.98
C ASN A 217 -1.22 -33.59 -23.27
N LYS A 218 -0.51 -34.48 -23.98
CA LYS A 218 -0.07 -35.80 -23.49
C LYS A 218 1.44 -35.97 -23.33
N ARG A 219 2.26 -34.91 -23.40
CA ARG A 219 3.74 -35.03 -23.37
C ARG A 219 4.50 -34.23 -22.32
N TYR A 220 3.84 -33.50 -21.41
CA TYR A 220 4.54 -32.71 -20.38
C TYR A 220 4.32 -33.18 -18.94
N ASN A 221 3.84 -34.40 -18.75
CA ASN A 221 3.88 -35.09 -17.45
C ASN A 221 4.69 -36.38 -17.60
N ASP A 222 5.96 -36.27 -17.96
CA ASP A 222 6.96 -37.25 -17.55
C ASP A 222 8.36 -36.75 -17.89
N ARG A 223 9.28 -36.92 -16.94
CA ARG A 223 10.69 -36.49 -16.94
C ARG A 223 10.95 -35.07 -16.44
N GLY A 224 10.87 -34.98 -15.11
CA GLY A 224 11.88 -34.24 -14.37
C GLY A 224 13.28 -34.68 -14.81
N GLY A 225 14.12 -33.69 -15.11
CA GLY A 225 15.48 -33.90 -15.56
C GLY A 225 16.13 -32.53 -15.73
N TYR A 226 16.85 -32.11 -14.70
CA TYR A 226 17.77 -30.98 -14.72
C TYR A 226 18.52 -30.91 -16.05
N ASN A 227 18.52 -29.75 -16.71
CA ASN A 227 19.64 -29.41 -17.57
C ASN A 227 20.00 -27.93 -17.46
N LYS A 228 21.21 -27.75 -16.93
CA LYS A 228 21.98 -26.52 -16.72
C LYS A 228 22.65 -26.16 -18.06
N SER A 229 22.93 -24.87 -18.28
CA SER A 229 23.65 -24.30 -19.44
C SER A 229 22.74 -24.07 -20.67
N TYR A 230 22.65 -22.90 -21.30
CA TYR A 230 23.69 -21.92 -21.65
C TYR A 230 23.09 -20.51 -21.73
N TYR A 231 23.58 -19.56 -20.93
CA TYR A 231 23.60 -18.15 -21.34
C TYR A 231 24.96 -17.89 -21.96
N ARG A 232 24.99 -17.70 -23.27
CA ARG A 232 26.15 -17.17 -23.97
C ARG A 232 25.90 -15.67 -24.12
N ASN A 233 26.65 -14.89 -23.37
CA ASN A 233 26.70 -13.43 -23.49
C ASN A 233 26.93 -13.02 -24.95
N ARG A 234 26.10 -12.10 -25.44
CA ARG A 234 26.50 -10.98 -26.29
C ARG A 234 25.59 -9.80 -26.00
#